data_AF-A0A1B6KMY7-F1
#
_entry.id   AF-A0A1B6KMY7-F1
#
_cell.length_a   1.000
_cell.length_b   1.000
_cell.length_c   1.000
_cell.angle_alpha   90.00
_cell.angle_beta   90.00
_cell.angle_gamma   90.00
#
_symmetry.space_group_name_H-M   'P 1'
#
loop_
_entity.id
_entity.type
_entity.pdbx_description
1 polymer ?
#
loop_
_entity_poly.entity_id
_entity_poly.type
_entity_poly.pdbx_seq_one_letter_code
_entity_poly.pdbx_strand_id
1 'polypeptide(L)'
;AYTNAFMQIPNNSKISKSKALLGIYIKKVLSQLNFTLVTKSDTYTDVGVKALFRLNNSHHVLKALQRSALLELVNISESDCEQTYVNMIQTHKKAYKQSWNKVLNYITNNDDVVVSSGKLRDKDRNIIKEKFSGFNKEMEDISRTQRGYSIPDVELREGLKRDNKEYILPKYSAFYDKYSTLYFTKNPEKYVKYTPEQVAALLDHFFDVAA
;
A
#
# COMPACT_ATOMS: atom_id res chain seq x y z
N ALA A 1 3.27 -17.75 35.69
CA ALA A 1 2.91 -17.36 34.31
C ALA A 1 3.73 -18.11 33.24
N TYR A 2 5.07 -17.99 33.20
CA TYR A 2 5.90 -18.65 32.16
C TYR A 2 5.96 -20.18 32.28
N THR A 3 5.95 -20.72 33.50
CA THR A 3 5.92 -22.17 33.74
C THR A 3 4.67 -22.84 33.17
N ASN A 4 3.50 -22.19 33.25
CA ASN A 4 2.26 -22.71 32.70
C ASN A 4 2.23 -22.63 31.17
N ALA A 5 2.82 -21.58 30.58
CA ALA A 5 2.95 -21.44 29.13
C ALA A 5 3.93 -22.49 28.54
N PHE A 6 4.99 -22.85 29.28
CA PHE A 6 5.91 -23.92 28.87
C PHE A 6 5.22 -25.29 28.77
N MET A 7 4.27 -25.57 29.66
CA MET A 7 3.52 -26.84 29.64
C MET A 7 2.60 -27.00 28.42
N GLN A 8 2.31 -25.90 27.70
CA GLN A 8 1.45 -25.89 26.51
C GLN A 8 2.25 -26.02 25.20
N ILE A 9 3.59 -26.06 25.26
CA ILE A 9 4.44 -26.23 24.08
C ILE A 9 4.44 -27.72 23.65
N PRO A 10 4.14 -28.04 22.38
CA PRO A 10 4.23 -29.40 21.86
C PRO A 10 5.65 -29.99 22.00
N ASN A 11 5.78 -31.26 22.40
CA ASN A 11 7.08 -31.95 22.54
C ASN A 11 8.10 -31.28 23.49
N ASN A 12 7.63 -30.71 24.60
CA ASN A 12 8.48 -30.04 25.60
C ASN A 12 9.62 -30.90 26.18
N SER A 13 9.55 -32.24 26.08
CA SER A 13 10.55 -33.17 26.62
C SER A 13 11.86 -33.20 25.82
N LYS A 14 11.85 -32.75 24.56
CA LYS A 14 13.04 -32.71 23.69
C LYS A 14 13.66 -31.30 23.57
N ILE A 15 13.00 -30.28 24.11
CA ILE A 15 13.39 -28.88 23.94
C ILE A 15 13.99 -28.36 25.24
N SER A 16 15.15 -27.70 25.15
CA SER A 16 15.76 -27.06 26.31
C SER A 16 14.79 -26.05 26.94
N LYS A 17 14.47 -26.25 28.23
CA LYS A 17 13.53 -25.41 28.99
C LYS A 17 13.91 -23.92 28.91
N SER A 18 15.20 -23.59 28.92
CA SER A 18 15.67 -22.20 28.80
C SER A 18 15.36 -21.60 27.42
N LYS A 19 15.55 -22.37 26.33
CA LYS A 19 15.20 -21.92 24.97
C LYS A 19 13.69 -21.70 24.82
N ALA A 20 12.88 -22.58 25.37
CA ALA A 20 11.43 -22.44 25.32
C ALA A 20 10.92 -21.23 26.12
N LEU A 21 11.46 -21.01 27.32
CA LEU A 21 11.14 -19.82 28.11
C LEU A 21 11.56 -18.52 27.40
N LEU A 22 12.71 -18.53 26.73
CA LEU A 22 13.18 -17.40 25.92
C LEU A 22 12.25 -17.15 24.72
N GLY A 23 11.82 -18.20 24.01
CA GLY A 23 10.83 -18.10 22.93
C GLY A 23 9.53 -17.45 23.39
N ILE A 24 8.97 -17.90 24.53
CA ILE A 24 7.77 -17.31 25.14
C ILE A 24 7.99 -15.84 25.49
N TYR A 25 9.17 -15.48 26.01
CA TYR A 25 9.50 -14.09 26.31
C TYR A 25 9.55 -13.23 25.04
N ILE A 26 10.25 -13.67 24.00
CA ILE A 26 10.34 -12.98 22.71
C ILE A 26 8.94 -12.78 22.12
N LYS A 27 8.09 -13.82 22.12
CA LYS A 27 6.69 -13.74 21.68
C LYS A 27 5.93 -12.62 22.38
N LYS A 28 6.04 -12.53 23.71
CA LYS A 28 5.37 -11.46 24.48
C LYS A 28 5.89 -10.07 24.14
N VAL A 29 7.20 -9.93 23.95
CA VAL A 29 7.80 -8.65 23.52
C VAL A 29 7.28 -8.25 22.14
N LEU A 30 7.24 -9.18 21.18
CA LEU A 30 6.68 -8.93 19.85
C LEU A 30 5.20 -8.55 19.90
N SER A 31 4.41 -9.24 20.72
CA SER A 31 2.99 -8.90 20.92
C SER A 31 2.82 -7.48 21.47
N GLN A 32 3.61 -7.10 22.47
CA GLN A 32 3.58 -5.76 23.05
C GLN A 32 4.06 -4.68 22.07
N LEU A 33 5.09 -4.97 21.28
CA LEU A 33 5.57 -4.10 20.22
C LEU A 33 4.46 -3.88 19.17
N ASN A 34 3.85 -4.95 18.68
CA ASN A 34 2.76 -4.88 17.69
C ASN A 34 1.57 -4.08 18.20
N PHE A 35 1.16 -4.30 19.45
CA PHE A 35 0.10 -3.51 20.09
C PHE A 35 0.46 -2.02 20.11
N THR A 36 1.68 -1.70 20.56
CA THR A 36 2.16 -0.31 20.65
C THR A 36 2.22 0.36 19.28
N LEU A 37 2.67 -0.35 18.24
CA LEU A 37 2.70 0.15 16.86
C LEU A 37 1.30 0.42 16.33
N VAL A 38 0.33 -0.45 16.62
CA VAL A 38 -1.08 -0.24 16.26
C VAL A 38 -1.61 1.01 16.94
N THR A 39 -1.47 1.11 18.27
CA THR A 39 -1.94 2.29 19.04
C THR A 39 -1.30 3.58 18.54
N LYS A 40 0.02 3.59 18.31
CA LYS A 40 0.72 4.78 17.79
C LYS A 40 0.24 5.14 16.39
N SER A 41 0.03 4.15 15.53
CA SER A 41 -0.44 4.42 14.17
C SER A 41 -1.88 4.95 14.12
N ASP A 42 -2.71 4.69 15.14
CA ASP A 42 -4.07 5.20 15.21
C ASP A 42 -4.13 6.72 15.41
N THR A 43 -3.00 7.37 15.76
CA THR A 43 -2.91 8.83 15.86
C THR A 43 -2.77 9.52 14.49
N TYR A 44 -2.47 8.78 13.42
CA TYR A 44 -2.42 9.34 12.07
C TYR A 44 -3.83 9.46 11.50
N THR A 45 -4.18 10.66 11.06
CA THR A 45 -5.47 10.96 10.39
C THR A 45 -5.49 10.45 8.95
N ASP A 46 -4.35 10.50 8.25
CA ASP A 46 -4.24 9.96 6.90
C ASP A 46 -4.12 8.42 6.92
N VAL A 47 -5.04 7.77 6.22
CA VAL A 47 -5.12 6.30 6.15
C VAL A 47 -3.89 5.70 5.44
N GLY A 48 -3.34 6.40 4.45
CA GLY A 48 -2.14 6.00 3.74
C GLY A 48 -0.89 6.01 4.63
N VAL A 49 -0.66 7.11 5.37
CA VAL A 49 0.42 7.23 6.37
C VAL A 49 0.30 6.13 7.42
N LYS A 50 -0.90 5.94 7.96
CA LYS A 50 -1.18 4.90 8.95
C LYS A 50 -0.82 3.50 8.44
N ALA A 51 -1.25 3.18 7.22
CA ALA A 51 -0.98 1.88 6.61
C ALA A 51 0.52 1.69 6.33
N LEU A 52 1.21 2.70 5.79
CA LEU A 52 2.65 2.63 5.50
C LEU A 52 3.50 2.57 6.77
N PHE A 53 3.13 3.29 7.82
CA PHE A 53 3.81 3.17 9.11
C PHE A 53 3.77 1.73 9.63
N ARG A 54 2.58 1.11 9.62
CA ARG A 54 2.44 -0.30 10.02
C ARG A 54 3.23 -1.23 9.10
N LEU A 55 3.17 -1.00 7.79
CA LEU A 55 3.89 -1.79 6.79
C LEU A 55 5.42 -1.75 7.02
N ASN A 56 5.99 -0.55 7.17
CA ASN A 56 7.43 -0.36 7.41
C ASN A 56 7.88 -1.11 8.67
N ASN A 57 7.14 -0.99 9.77
CA ASN A 57 7.51 -1.62 11.03
C ASN A 57 7.35 -3.15 10.97
N SER A 58 6.23 -3.66 10.43
CA SER A 58 6.01 -5.11 10.29
C SER A 58 7.06 -5.75 9.36
N HIS A 59 7.42 -5.06 8.27
CA HIS A 59 8.49 -5.51 7.37
C HIS A 59 9.85 -5.51 8.07
N HIS A 60 10.17 -4.45 8.82
CA HIS A 60 11.42 -4.37 9.56
C HIS A 60 11.54 -5.49 10.61
N VAL A 61 10.48 -5.73 11.38
CA VAL A 61 10.47 -6.81 12.39
C VAL A 61 10.64 -8.18 11.74
N LEU A 62 9.93 -8.45 10.64
CA LEU A 62 10.09 -9.71 9.90
C LEU A 62 11.54 -9.90 9.42
N LYS A 63 12.13 -8.89 8.78
CA LYS A 63 13.54 -8.94 8.34
C LYS A 63 14.50 -9.15 9.52
N ALA A 64 14.25 -8.51 10.67
CA ALA A 64 15.07 -8.67 11.87
C ALA A 64 14.98 -10.09 12.46
N LEU A 65 13.77 -10.67 12.47
CA LEU A 65 13.56 -12.06 12.87
C LEU A 65 14.29 -13.03 11.93
N GLN A 66 14.17 -12.83 10.61
CA GLN A 66 14.79 -13.69 9.59
C GLN A 66 16.32 -13.62 9.55
N ARG A 67 16.91 -12.46 9.91
CA ARG A 67 18.38 -12.27 9.93
C ARG A 67 19.05 -12.79 11.19
N SER A 68 18.29 -13.28 12.17
CA SER A 68 18.79 -13.71 13.46
C SER A 68 18.26 -15.08 13.85
N ALA A 69 18.83 -15.70 14.89
CA ALA A 69 18.30 -16.94 15.47
C ALA A 69 16.98 -16.73 16.25
N LEU A 70 16.43 -15.50 16.26
CA LEU A 70 15.21 -15.19 17.01
C LEU A 70 13.97 -15.87 16.42
N LEU A 71 13.92 -16.05 15.09
CA LEU A 71 12.79 -16.74 14.46
C LEU A 71 12.71 -18.20 14.91
N GLU A 72 13.84 -18.93 14.93
CA GLU A 72 13.90 -20.30 15.43
C GLU A 72 13.43 -20.40 16.89
N LEU A 73 13.84 -19.46 17.73
CA LEU A 73 13.45 -19.42 19.13
C LEU A 73 11.97 -19.12 19.33
N VAL A 74 11.41 -18.18 18.57
CA VAL A 74 9.99 -17.82 18.70
C VAL A 74 9.10 -18.94 18.18
N ASN A 75 9.52 -19.64 17.12
CA ASN A 75 8.81 -20.78 16.53
C ASN A 75 8.61 -21.95 17.50
N ILE A 76 9.44 -22.06 18.55
CA ILE A 76 9.22 -23.00 19.66
C ILE A 76 7.87 -22.73 20.37
N SER A 77 7.47 -21.46 20.45
CA SER A 77 6.26 -21.00 21.16
C SER A 77 5.14 -20.49 20.26
N GLU A 78 5.45 -20.24 18.98
CA GLU A 78 4.54 -19.71 17.97
C GLU A 78 5.05 -20.10 16.58
N SER A 79 4.68 -21.30 16.12
CA SER A 79 5.15 -21.88 14.86
C SER A 79 4.86 -21.01 13.64
N ASP A 80 3.79 -20.21 13.69
CA ASP A 80 3.28 -19.46 12.54
C ASP A 80 3.70 -17.98 12.59
N CYS A 81 4.70 -17.63 13.40
CA CYS A 81 5.11 -16.24 13.61
C CYS A 81 5.48 -15.53 12.29
N GLU A 82 6.28 -16.19 11.45
CA GLU A 82 6.68 -15.64 10.15
C GLU A 82 5.46 -15.42 9.23
N GLN A 83 4.61 -16.43 9.08
CA GLN A 83 3.40 -16.33 8.26
C GLN A 83 2.45 -15.23 8.77
N THR A 84 2.38 -15.03 10.09
CA THR A 84 1.60 -13.96 10.71
C THR A 84 2.09 -12.59 10.24
N TYR A 85 3.40 -12.34 10.26
CA TYR A 85 3.96 -11.08 9.75
C TYR A 85 3.75 -10.92 8.24
N VAL A 86 3.90 -12.00 7.44
CA VAL A 86 3.60 -11.96 6.00
C VAL A 86 2.16 -11.52 5.76
N ASN A 87 1.20 -12.08 6.50
CA ASN A 87 -0.21 -11.72 6.40
C ASN A 87 -0.49 -10.27 6.83
N MET A 88 0.18 -9.80 7.90
CA MET A 88 0.11 -8.40 8.34
C MET A 88 0.62 -7.45 7.25
N ILE A 89 1.76 -7.76 6.64
CA ILE A 89 2.36 -6.99 5.54
C ILE A 89 1.38 -6.90 4.37
N GLN A 90 0.77 -8.00 3.94
CA GLN A 90 -0.23 -7.99 2.86
C GLN A 90 -1.47 -7.16 3.23
N THR A 91 -1.93 -7.27 4.47
CA THR A 91 -3.05 -6.47 4.98
C THR A 91 -2.73 -4.98 4.94
N HIS A 92 -1.53 -4.58 5.36
CA HIS A 92 -1.11 -3.18 5.33
C HIS A 92 -0.91 -2.67 3.90
N LYS A 93 -0.37 -3.48 2.98
CA LYS A 93 -0.35 -3.16 1.54
C LYS A 93 -1.75 -2.91 0.99
N LYS A 94 -2.71 -3.78 1.32
CA LYS A 94 -4.12 -3.61 0.90
C LYS A 94 -4.75 -2.35 1.47
N ALA A 95 -4.47 -2.01 2.74
CA ALA A 95 -4.95 -0.78 3.35
C ALA A 95 -4.34 0.46 2.67
N TYR A 96 -3.03 0.45 2.38
CA TYR A 96 -2.37 1.53 1.64
C TYR A 96 -2.94 1.72 0.23
N LYS A 97 -3.31 0.64 -0.47
CA LYS A 97 -3.95 0.72 -1.80
C LYS A 97 -5.24 1.55 -1.80
N GLN A 98 -5.94 1.68 -0.68
CA GLN A 98 -7.15 2.49 -0.57
C GLN A 98 -6.89 4.00 -0.74
N SER A 99 -5.63 4.45 -0.59
CA SER A 99 -5.23 5.84 -0.88
C SER A 99 -5.52 6.25 -2.33
N TRP A 100 -5.58 5.28 -3.25
CA TRP A 100 -5.87 5.50 -4.67
C TRP A 100 -7.36 5.66 -4.98
N ASN A 101 -8.28 5.43 -4.03
CA ASN A 101 -9.72 5.42 -4.32
C ASN A 101 -10.20 6.73 -4.94
N LYS A 102 -9.69 7.89 -4.47
CA LYS A 102 -10.09 9.19 -5.02
C LYS A 102 -9.66 9.37 -6.48
N VAL A 103 -8.46 8.92 -6.83
CA VAL A 103 -7.97 8.91 -8.22
C VAL A 103 -8.84 7.97 -9.07
N LEU A 104 -9.10 6.76 -8.57
CA LEU A 104 -9.85 5.73 -9.27
C LEU A 104 -11.28 6.16 -9.59
N ASN A 105 -11.94 6.89 -8.69
CA ASN A 105 -13.30 7.39 -8.89
C ASN A 105 -13.50 8.14 -10.23
N TYR A 106 -12.45 8.76 -10.75
CA TYR A 106 -12.51 9.50 -12.01
C TYR A 106 -12.22 8.66 -13.27
N ILE A 107 -11.58 7.49 -13.13
CA ILE A 107 -11.03 6.73 -14.26
C ILE A 107 -11.57 5.31 -14.44
N THR A 108 -12.21 4.71 -13.41
CA THR A 108 -12.71 3.32 -13.51
C THR A 108 -14.15 3.16 -14.01
N ASN A 109 -15.07 4.06 -13.68
CA ASN A 109 -16.49 3.90 -14.02
C ASN A 109 -16.84 4.75 -15.25
N ASN A 110 -16.72 4.16 -16.45
CA ASN A 110 -16.78 4.87 -17.72
C ASN A 110 -18.05 4.59 -18.56
N ASP A 111 -19.08 4.03 -17.92
CA ASP A 111 -20.34 3.65 -18.56
C ASP A 111 -21.31 4.82 -18.71
N ASP A 112 -21.08 5.91 -17.97
CA ASP A 112 -21.91 7.12 -18.00
C ASP A 112 -21.81 7.91 -19.31
N VAL A 113 -20.83 7.59 -20.17
CA VAL A 113 -20.58 8.27 -21.45
C VAL A 113 -20.83 7.31 -22.61
N VAL A 114 -21.93 7.53 -23.30
CA VAL A 114 -22.30 6.78 -24.51
C VAL A 114 -21.82 7.56 -25.73
N VAL A 115 -20.84 7.00 -26.46
CA VAL A 115 -20.36 7.59 -27.71
C VAL A 115 -21.14 6.97 -28.87
N SER A 116 -22.20 7.65 -29.30
CA SER A 116 -22.99 7.24 -30.48
C SER A 116 -22.45 7.91 -31.75
N SER A 117 -22.06 7.09 -32.74
CA SER A 117 -21.72 7.55 -34.09
C SER A 117 -20.68 8.70 -34.16
N GLY A 118 -19.70 8.69 -33.24
CA GLY A 118 -18.60 9.66 -33.21
C GLY A 118 -18.97 11.08 -32.76
N LYS A 119 -20.22 11.35 -32.39
CA LYS A 119 -20.66 12.67 -31.88
C LYS A 119 -20.99 12.60 -30.39
N LEU A 120 -20.23 13.34 -29.59
CA LEU A 120 -20.51 13.53 -28.17
C LEU A 120 -21.62 14.55 -27.96
N ARG A 121 -22.58 14.24 -27.06
CA ARG A 121 -23.55 15.21 -26.56
C ARG A 121 -22.84 16.17 -25.59
N ASP A 122 -23.37 17.37 -25.42
CA ASP A 122 -22.75 18.37 -24.52
C ASP A 122 -22.65 17.89 -23.06
N LYS A 123 -23.64 17.12 -22.59
CA LYS A 123 -23.58 16.46 -21.28
C LYS A 123 -22.37 15.53 -21.16
N ASP A 124 -22.13 14.68 -22.17
CA ASP A 124 -21.01 13.74 -22.18
C ASP A 124 -19.67 14.48 -22.22
N ARG A 125 -19.59 15.57 -23.00
CA ARG A 125 -18.40 16.44 -23.02
C ARG A 125 -18.07 17.01 -21.65
N ASN A 126 -19.09 17.47 -20.91
CA ASN A 126 -18.92 18.01 -19.58
C ASN A 126 -18.47 16.94 -18.57
N ILE A 127 -19.02 15.72 -18.66
CA ILE A 127 -18.59 14.58 -17.84
C ILE A 127 -17.11 14.24 -18.10
N ILE A 128 -16.69 14.18 -19.37
CA ILE A 128 -15.28 13.90 -19.72
C ILE A 128 -14.36 14.99 -19.14
N LYS A 129 -14.72 16.28 -19.26
CA LYS A 129 -13.96 17.39 -18.68
C LYS A 129 -13.83 17.27 -17.16
N GLU A 130 -14.92 16.93 -16.47
CA GLU A 130 -14.93 16.73 -15.02
C GLU A 130 -14.01 15.59 -14.61
N LYS A 131 -14.08 14.45 -15.32
CA LYS A 131 -13.21 13.29 -15.04
C LYS A 131 -11.74 13.60 -15.19
N PHE A 132 -11.33 14.22 -16.31
CA PHE A 132 -9.93 14.63 -16.48
C PHE A 132 -9.49 15.63 -15.42
N SER A 133 -10.32 16.63 -15.11
CA SER A 133 -9.99 17.64 -14.09
C SER A 133 -9.85 17.04 -12.70
N GLY A 134 -10.77 16.14 -12.33
CA GLY A 134 -10.75 15.42 -11.07
C GLY A 134 -9.55 14.50 -10.95
N PHE A 135 -9.25 13.73 -12.00
CA PHE A 135 -8.04 12.91 -12.06
C PHE A 135 -6.77 13.76 -11.87
N ASN A 136 -6.63 14.87 -12.59
CA ASN A 136 -5.44 15.72 -12.50
C ASN A 136 -5.23 16.22 -11.06
N LYS A 137 -6.29 16.69 -10.42
CA LYS A 137 -6.26 17.17 -9.04
C LYS A 137 -5.86 16.06 -8.07
N GLU A 138 -6.55 14.93 -8.11
CA GLU A 138 -6.29 13.83 -7.16
C GLU A 138 -4.91 13.19 -7.39
N MET A 139 -4.41 13.16 -8.65
CA MET A 139 -3.05 12.73 -8.96
C MET A 139 -1.98 13.67 -8.40
N GLU A 140 -2.20 14.99 -8.48
CA GLU A 140 -1.30 15.98 -7.89
C GLU A 140 -1.28 15.88 -6.37
N ASP A 141 -2.45 15.74 -5.76
CA ASP A 141 -2.60 15.60 -4.32
C ASP A 141 -1.94 14.33 -3.78
N ILE A 142 -2.17 13.18 -4.44
CA ILE A 142 -1.54 11.93 -4.01
C ILE A 142 -0.02 11.93 -4.29
N SER A 143 0.44 12.49 -5.41
CA SER A 143 1.87 12.62 -5.72
C SER A 143 2.59 13.48 -4.69
N ARG A 144 2.03 14.64 -4.33
CA ARG A 144 2.56 15.51 -3.28
C ARG A 144 2.67 14.78 -1.95
N THR A 145 1.60 14.08 -1.57
CA THR A 145 1.54 13.40 -0.27
C THR A 145 2.52 12.21 -0.22
N GLN A 146 2.57 11.38 -1.27
CA GLN A 146 3.42 10.20 -1.30
C GLN A 146 4.92 10.48 -1.44
N ARG A 147 5.30 11.62 -2.03
CA ARG A 147 6.69 12.10 -2.00
C ARG A 147 7.15 12.48 -0.58
N GLY A 148 6.23 12.84 0.31
CA GLY A 148 6.53 13.09 1.72
C GLY A 148 6.69 11.83 2.56
N TYR A 149 6.39 10.64 2.02
CA TYR A 149 6.46 9.39 2.77
C TYR A 149 7.87 8.81 2.73
N SER A 150 8.29 8.25 3.86
CA SER A 150 9.58 7.55 3.98
C SER A 150 9.36 6.05 4.07
N ILE A 151 10.04 5.30 3.19
CA ILE A 151 10.07 3.83 3.18
C ILE A 151 11.53 3.41 3.19
N PRO A 152 12.14 3.17 4.37
CA PRO A 152 13.59 2.97 4.48
C PRO A 152 14.11 1.76 3.74
N ASP A 153 13.35 0.66 3.73
CA ASP A 153 13.74 -0.57 3.04
C ASP A 153 13.57 -0.43 1.52
N VAL A 154 14.66 -0.63 0.78
CA VAL A 154 14.73 -0.43 -0.68
C VAL A 154 13.88 -1.46 -1.43
N GLU A 155 13.90 -2.72 -1.00
CA GLU A 155 13.15 -3.79 -1.66
C GLU A 155 11.64 -3.54 -1.52
N LEU A 156 11.21 -3.15 -0.32
CA LEU A 156 9.83 -2.77 -0.04
C LEU A 156 9.41 -1.53 -0.85
N ARG A 157 10.27 -0.49 -0.90
CA ARG A 157 10.01 0.75 -1.63
C ARG A 157 9.80 0.49 -3.12
N GLU A 158 10.74 -0.19 -3.75
CA GLU A 158 10.68 -0.51 -5.18
C GLU A 158 9.53 -1.47 -5.48
N GLY A 159 9.24 -2.40 -4.57
CA GLY A 159 8.05 -3.25 -4.64
C GLY A 159 6.74 -2.44 -4.65
N LEU A 160 6.61 -1.44 -3.78
CA LEU A 160 5.42 -0.58 -3.73
C LEU A 160 5.29 0.32 -4.96
N LYS A 161 6.40 0.82 -5.51
CA LYS A 161 6.37 1.57 -6.79
C LYS A 161 5.83 0.70 -7.93
N ARG A 162 6.30 -0.55 -8.04
CA ARG A 162 5.78 -1.51 -9.01
C ARG A 162 4.30 -1.83 -8.77
N ASP A 163 3.93 -2.15 -7.52
CA ASP A 163 2.54 -2.44 -7.14
C ASP A 163 1.60 -1.27 -7.49
N ASN A 164 2.05 -0.02 -7.29
CA ASN A 164 1.29 1.18 -7.67
C ASN A 164 1.10 1.29 -9.19
N LYS A 165 2.18 1.10 -9.97
CA LYS A 165 2.13 1.15 -11.44
C LYS A 165 1.19 0.10 -12.01
N GLU A 166 1.32 -1.15 -11.59
CA GLU A 166 0.45 -2.25 -12.01
C GLU A 166 -1.01 -2.00 -11.64
N TYR A 167 -1.26 -1.29 -10.55
CA TYR A 167 -2.61 -0.99 -10.11
C TYR A 167 -3.26 0.18 -10.88
N ILE A 168 -2.50 1.23 -11.21
CA ILE A 168 -3.01 2.49 -11.76
C ILE A 168 -2.91 2.58 -13.28
N LEU A 169 -1.77 2.20 -13.87
CA LEU A 169 -1.51 2.44 -15.29
C LEU A 169 -2.54 1.78 -16.21
N PRO A 170 -2.92 0.49 -16.04
CA PRO A 170 -3.90 -0.13 -16.93
C PRO A 170 -5.25 0.60 -16.95
N LYS A 171 -5.68 1.14 -15.81
CA LYS A 171 -6.96 1.86 -15.66
C LYS A 171 -6.86 3.24 -16.29
N TYR A 172 -5.74 3.94 -16.07
CA TYR A 172 -5.53 5.25 -16.65
C TYR A 172 -5.34 5.20 -18.16
N SER A 173 -4.55 4.25 -18.68
CA SER A 173 -4.38 4.04 -20.12
C SER A 173 -5.74 3.77 -20.80
N ALA A 174 -6.55 2.86 -20.25
CA ALA A 174 -7.89 2.61 -20.78
C ALA A 174 -8.80 3.86 -20.79
N PHE A 175 -8.75 4.68 -19.73
CA PHE A 175 -9.47 5.95 -19.67
C PHE A 175 -8.93 6.97 -20.70
N TYR A 176 -7.62 7.10 -20.78
CA TYR A 176 -6.92 8.01 -21.69
C TYR A 176 -7.22 7.67 -23.15
N ASP A 177 -7.04 6.40 -23.55
CA ASP A 177 -7.25 5.94 -24.92
C ASP A 177 -8.70 6.12 -25.36
N LYS A 178 -9.65 5.89 -24.44
CA LYS A 178 -11.09 6.03 -24.71
C LYS A 178 -11.52 7.47 -24.97
N TYR A 179 -10.92 8.46 -24.29
CA TYR A 179 -11.46 9.82 -24.27
C TYR A 179 -10.53 10.91 -24.81
N SER A 180 -9.22 10.72 -24.81
CA SER A 180 -8.23 11.77 -25.16
C SER A 180 -8.34 12.24 -26.61
N THR A 181 -8.74 11.35 -27.53
CA THR A 181 -8.87 11.65 -28.97
C THR A 181 -10.24 12.21 -29.34
N LEU A 182 -11.20 12.20 -28.41
CA LEU A 182 -12.54 12.71 -28.68
C LEU A 182 -12.57 14.24 -28.66
N TYR A 183 -13.36 14.84 -29.55
CA TYR A 183 -13.56 16.29 -29.55
C TYR A 183 -14.57 16.72 -28.47
N PHE A 184 -14.15 16.69 -27.21
CA PHE A 184 -14.95 17.09 -26.04
C PHE A 184 -14.72 18.54 -25.60
N THR A 185 -13.66 19.17 -26.08
CA THR A 185 -13.26 20.54 -25.73
C THR A 185 -12.48 21.18 -26.87
N LYS A 186 -12.46 22.52 -26.93
CA LYS A 186 -11.59 23.29 -27.85
C LYS A 186 -10.15 23.41 -27.34
N ASN A 187 -9.93 23.16 -26.05
CA ASN A 187 -8.64 23.32 -25.36
C ASN A 187 -8.26 21.99 -24.66
N PRO A 188 -7.86 20.93 -25.40
CA PRO A 188 -7.56 19.62 -24.82
C PRO A 188 -6.46 19.65 -23.76
N GLU A 189 -5.42 20.45 -23.95
CA GLU A 189 -4.26 20.62 -23.07
C GLU A 189 -4.61 21.09 -21.66
N LYS A 190 -5.77 21.76 -21.49
CA LYS A 190 -6.27 22.15 -20.17
C LYS A 190 -6.73 20.94 -19.35
N TYR A 191 -7.22 19.89 -20.01
CA TYR A 191 -7.87 18.75 -19.37
C TYR A 191 -6.98 17.50 -19.41
N VAL A 192 -6.41 17.17 -20.56
CA VAL A 192 -5.52 16.03 -20.75
C VAL A 192 -4.10 16.45 -20.37
N LYS A 193 -3.83 16.54 -19.06
CA LYS A 193 -2.56 17.07 -18.52
C LYS A 193 -1.41 16.05 -18.57
N TYR A 194 -1.73 14.78 -18.44
CA TYR A 194 -0.75 13.70 -18.33
C TYR A 194 -0.97 12.67 -19.43
N THR A 195 0.11 12.15 -20.01
CA THR A 195 0.07 10.88 -20.77
C THR A 195 0.27 9.69 -19.82
N PRO A 196 -0.06 8.46 -20.23
CA PRO A 196 0.25 7.27 -19.43
C PRO A 196 1.73 7.16 -19.03
N GLU A 197 2.65 7.54 -19.92
CA GLU A 197 4.09 7.55 -19.67
C GLU A 197 4.47 8.60 -18.61
N GLN A 198 3.85 9.78 -18.66
CA GLN A 198 4.07 10.82 -17.65
C GLN A 198 3.52 10.39 -16.28
N VAL A 199 2.36 9.70 -16.23
CA VAL A 199 1.87 9.10 -14.98
C VAL A 199 2.84 8.05 -14.48
N ALA A 200 3.37 7.18 -15.34
CA ALA A 200 4.36 6.18 -14.96
C ALA A 200 5.62 6.82 -14.35
N ALA A 201 6.13 7.90 -14.96
CA ALA A 201 7.27 8.65 -14.47
C ALA A 201 6.98 9.35 -13.12
N LEU A 202 5.77 9.88 -12.91
CA LEU A 202 5.38 10.42 -11.61
C LEU A 202 5.44 9.36 -10.50
N LEU A 203 4.99 8.13 -10.79
CA LEU A 203 4.99 7.01 -9.85
C LEU A 203 6.41 6.52 -9.51
N ASP A 204 7.37 6.65 -10.43
CA ASP A 204 8.77 6.31 -10.15
C ASP A 204 9.39 7.15 -9.04
N HIS A 205 8.90 8.38 -8.88
CA HIS A 205 9.40 9.32 -7.89
C HIS A 205 8.66 9.26 -6.54
N PHE A 206 7.77 8.29 -6.35
CA PHE A 206 7.07 8.12 -5.08
C PHE A 206 8.02 7.57 -4.03
N PHE A 207 7.91 8.03 -2.78
CA PHE A 207 8.79 7.61 -1.68
C PHE A 207 10.29 7.94 -1.85
N ASP A 208 10.66 8.63 -2.93
CA ASP A 208 11.98 9.21 -3.04
C ASP A 208 12.00 10.41 -2.10
N VAL A 209 12.66 10.24 -0.95
CA VAL A 209 12.93 11.34 -0.05
C VAL A 209 13.56 12.45 -0.89
N ALA A 210 12.98 13.65 -0.88
CA ALA A 210 13.69 14.82 -1.35
C ALA A 210 14.92 14.97 -0.46
N ALA A 211 16.05 14.45 -0.94
CA ALA A 211 17.35 14.67 -0.34
C ALA A 211 17.72 16.16 -0.47
#